data_AF-A0A936F7W6-F1
#
_entry.id   AF-A0A936F7W6-F1
#
_cell.length_a   1.000
_cell.length_b   1.000
_cell.length_c   1.000
_cell.angle_alpha   90.00
_cell.angle_beta   90.00
_cell.angle_gamma   90.00
#
_symmetry.space_group_name_H-M   'P 1'
#
loop_
_entity.id
_entity.type
_entity.pdbx_description
1 polymer ?
#
loop_
_entity_poly.entity_id
_entity_poly.type
_entity_poly.pdbx_seq_one_letter_code
_entity_poly.pdbx_strand_id
1 'polypeptide(L)'
;MTRILADLPDEDIKWLDQIAAEQGKSRASVLREAVSSYRAETASSGNKDWLDIGFGAWKGRIDIGDSVAWQRRERAASTRPWDDDYEEVRAEFPDLFDAEDDRQRRMHLDMLEGRYPEPKRPQSR
;
A
#
# COMPACT_ATOMS: atom_id res chain seq x y z
N MET A 1 -30.84 -4.47 20.26
CA MET A 1 -31.70 -3.32 19.89
C MET A 1 -31.97 -2.52 21.16
N THR A 2 -31.74 -1.22 21.13
CA THR A 2 -32.11 -0.29 22.20
C THR A 2 -33.36 0.47 21.80
N ARG A 3 -34.25 0.76 22.76
CA ARG A 3 -35.44 1.59 22.52
C ARG A 3 -35.06 3.04 22.72
N ILE A 4 -35.46 3.90 21.80
CA ILE A 4 -35.26 5.36 21.89
C ILE A 4 -36.63 6.04 21.87
N LEU A 5 -36.73 7.20 22.52
CA LEU A 5 -37.84 8.12 22.38
C LEU A 5 -37.34 9.29 21.53
N ALA A 6 -38.12 9.67 20.52
CA ALA A 6 -37.82 10.77 19.63
C ALA A 6 -39.09 11.59 19.46
N ASP A 7 -38.99 12.90 19.71
CA ASP A 7 -40.09 13.83 19.48
C ASP A 7 -40.12 14.19 18.00
N LEU A 8 -41.27 13.91 17.37
CA LEU A 8 -41.54 14.16 15.96
C LEU A 8 -42.88 14.89 15.86
N PRO A 9 -43.00 15.96 15.06
CA PRO A 9 -44.27 16.58 14.74
C PRO A 9 -45.29 15.57 14.17
N ASP A 10 -46.57 15.78 14.45
CA ASP A 10 -47.65 14.89 13.98
C ASP A 10 -47.67 14.73 12.45
N GLU A 11 -47.32 15.80 11.71
CA GLU A 11 -47.25 15.77 10.25
C GLU A 11 -46.12 14.86 9.75
N ASP A 12 -44.96 14.86 10.42
CA ASP A 12 -43.84 13.99 10.06
C ASP A 12 -44.16 12.52 10.35
N ILE A 13 -44.94 12.25 11.40
CA ILE A 13 -45.41 10.89 11.72
C ILE A 13 -46.36 10.39 10.63
N LYS A 14 -47.33 11.21 10.19
CA LYS A 14 -48.26 10.85 9.11
C LYS A 14 -47.53 10.59 7.79
N TRP A 15 -46.57 11.45 7.47
CA TRP A 15 -45.74 11.30 6.28
C TRP A 15 -44.92 10.00 6.31
N LEU A 16 -44.31 9.66 7.46
CA LEU A 16 -43.60 8.39 7.63
C LEU A 16 -44.50 7.16 7.49
N ASP A 17 -45.73 7.22 8.03
CA ASP A 17 -46.70 6.14 7.89
C ASP A 17 -47.16 5.96 6.44
N GLN A 18 -47.33 7.06 5.69
CA GLN A 18 -47.62 7.01 4.25
C GLN A 18 -46.49 6.33 3.48
N ILE A 19 -45.24 6.75 3.69
CA ILE A 19 -44.07 6.15 3.03
C ILE A 19 -43.94 4.66 3.38
N ALA A 20 -44.17 4.32 4.65
CA ALA A 20 -44.14 2.93 5.10
C ALA A 20 -45.20 2.08 4.38
N ALA A 21 -46.41 2.61 4.21
CA ALA A 21 -47.50 1.95 3.47
C ALA A 21 -47.17 1.80 1.97
N GLU A 22 -46.67 2.85 1.33
CA GLU A 22 -46.26 2.84 -0.09
C GLU A 22 -45.15 1.81 -0.37
N GLN A 23 -44.20 1.66 0.57
CA GLN A 23 -43.10 0.70 0.44
C GLN A 23 -43.41 -0.70 0.98
N GLY A 24 -44.58 -0.92 1.59
CA GLY A 24 -44.93 -2.18 2.24
C GLY A 24 -44.04 -2.54 3.44
N LYS A 25 -43.47 -1.53 4.12
CA LYS A 25 -42.54 -1.69 5.25
C LYS A 25 -43.18 -1.23 6.56
N SER A 26 -42.59 -1.61 7.68
CA SER A 26 -42.94 -1.00 8.96
C SER A 26 -42.28 0.38 9.09
N ARG A 27 -42.96 1.33 9.75
CA ARG A 27 -42.41 2.66 10.07
C ARG A 27 -41.02 2.61 10.71
N ALA A 28 -40.80 1.66 11.63
CA ALA A 28 -39.50 1.48 12.27
C ALA A 28 -38.40 1.01 11.29
N SER A 29 -38.75 0.28 10.24
CA SER A 29 -37.80 -0.10 9.18
C SER A 29 -37.38 1.11 8.36
N VAL A 30 -38.34 1.95 7.95
CA VAL A 30 -38.10 3.19 7.21
C VAL A 30 -37.18 4.11 8.01
N LEU A 31 -37.44 4.28 9.31
CA LEU A 31 -36.58 5.07 10.21
C LEU A 31 -35.15 4.50 10.32
N ARG A 32 -34.99 3.18 10.39
CA ARG A 32 -33.64 2.58 10.43
C ARG A 32 -32.87 2.80 9.13
N GLU A 33 -33.53 2.70 7.99
CA GLU A 33 -32.93 2.97 6.67
C GLU A 33 -32.54 4.44 6.53
N ALA A 34 -33.40 5.36 6.96
CA ALA A 34 -33.11 6.79 6.97
C ALA A 34 -31.89 7.13 7.84
N VAL A 35 -31.84 6.60 9.08
CA VAL A 35 -30.68 6.79 9.97
C VAL A 35 -29.40 6.18 9.39
N SER A 36 -29.50 5.00 8.76
CA SER A 36 -28.35 4.37 8.10
C SER A 36 -27.82 5.21 6.93
N SER A 37 -28.72 5.77 6.13
CA SER A 37 -28.39 6.63 4.98
C SER A 37 -27.77 7.94 5.45
N TYR A 38 -28.38 8.60 6.43
CA TYR A 38 -27.83 9.82 7.04
C TYR A 38 -26.44 9.58 7.64
N ARG A 39 -26.21 8.42 8.27
CA ARG A 39 -24.88 8.04 8.77
C ARG A 39 -23.86 7.85 7.63
N ALA A 40 -24.26 7.25 6.52
CA ALA A 40 -23.37 7.05 5.36
C ALA A 40 -23.02 8.39 4.70
N GLU A 41 -24.01 9.28 4.55
CA GLU A 41 -23.82 10.64 4.04
C GLU A 41 -22.92 11.43 4.98
N THR A 42 -23.20 11.48 6.29
CA THR A 42 -22.36 12.19 7.27
C THR A 42 -20.97 11.59 7.43
N ALA A 43 -20.80 10.27 7.26
CA ALA A 43 -19.48 9.63 7.22
C ALA A 43 -18.68 9.98 5.95
N SER A 44 -19.38 10.36 4.87
CA SER A 44 -18.79 10.87 3.62
C SER A 44 -18.49 12.37 3.74
N SER A 45 -19.39 13.15 4.36
CA SER A 45 -19.21 14.58 4.68
C SER A 45 -18.27 14.84 5.86
N GLY A 46 -17.80 13.79 6.54
CA GLY A 46 -16.88 13.88 7.67
C GLY A 46 -15.46 14.16 7.20
N ASN A 47 -15.13 15.41 6.88
CA ASN A 47 -13.77 15.95 6.73
C ASN A 47 -12.79 15.00 5.99
N LYS A 48 -13.24 14.42 4.89
CA LYS A 48 -12.43 13.59 3.98
C LYS A 48 -12.26 14.23 2.61
N ASP A 49 -12.82 15.42 2.40
CA ASP A 49 -12.61 16.23 1.19
C ASP A 49 -11.13 16.45 0.89
N TRP A 50 -10.27 16.47 1.92
CA TRP A 50 -8.82 16.55 1.75
C TRP A 50 -8.21 15.30 1.07
N LEU A 51 -8.83 14.12 1.21
CA LEU A 51 -8.42 12.91 0.49
C LEU A 51 -8.71 13.03 -1.00
N ASP A 52 -9.86 13.62 -1.36
CA ASP A 52 -10.22 13.89 -2.75
C ASP A 52 -9.31 14.97 -3.36
N ILE A 53 -8.94 15.99 -2.58
CA ILE A 53 -7.94 17.01 -2.98
C ILE A 53 -6.55 16.38 -3.16
N GLY A 54 -6.17 15.43 -2.29
CA GLY A 54 -4.89 14.73 -2.36
C GLY A 54 -4.80 13.71 -3.50
N PHE A 55 -5.94 13.17 -3.94
CA PHE A 55 -5.99 12.15 -4.97
C PHE A 55 -5.52 12.70 -6.32
N GLY A 56 -4.34 12.27 -6.76
CA GLY A 56 -3.77 12.70 -8.04
C GLY A 56 -2.98 14.01 -7.99
N ALA A 57 -2.75 14.60 -6.81
CA ALA A 57 -1.93 15.81 -6.64
C ALA A 57 -0.54 15.71 -7.31
N TRP A 58 -0.02 14.50 -7.48
CA TRP A 58 1.30 14.22 -8.05
C TRP A 58 1.25 13.55 -9.44
N LYS A 59 0.06 13.29 -10.00
CA LYS A 59 -0.13 12.46 -11.20
C LYS A 59 0.55 13.00 -12.47
N GLY A 60 0.74 14.32 -12.56
CA GLY A 60 1.35 14.99 -13.73
C GLY A 60 2.67 15.71 -13.46
N ARG A 61 3.25 15.53 -12.26
CA ARG A 61 4.54 16.11 -11.90
C ARG A 61 5.64 15.34 -12.63
N ILE A 62 6.42 16.04 -13.46
CA ILE A 62 7.54 15.45 -14.23
C ILE A 62 8.91 15.78 -13.64
N ASP A 63 8.95 16.69 -12.68
CA ASP A 63 10.14 17.15 -11.96
C ASP A 63 10.52 16.23 -10.79
N ILE A 64 9.61 15.35 -10.38
CA ILE A 64 9.90 14.22 -9.50
C ILE A 64 10.05 13.01 -10.40
N GLY A 65 11.26 12.44 -10.44
CA GLY A 65 11.54 11.24 -11.24
C GLY A 65 10.67 10.05 -10.87
N ASP A 66 10.71 9.00 -11.69
CA ASP A 66 9.95 7.77 -11.42
C ASP A 66 10.42 7.11 -10.11
N SER A 67 9.50 7.00 -9.15
CA SER A 67 9.77 6.42 -7.84
C SER A 67 10.09 4.93 -7.92
N VAL A 68 9.52 4.21 -8.89
CA VAL A 68 9.82 2.78 -9.08
C VAL A 68 11.21 2.60 -9.64
N ALA A 69 11.59 3.41 -10.63
CA ALA A 69 12.97 3.42 -11.16
C ALA A 69 13.99 3.75 -10.06
N TRP A 70 13.70 4.77 -9.22
CA TRP A 70 14.56 5.11 -8.09
C TRP A 70 14.68 3.96 -7.08
N GLN A 71 13.56 3.36 -6.66
CA GLN A 71 13.58 2.22 -5.73
C GLN A 71 14.32 1.00 -6.29
N ARG A 72 14.19 0.71 -7.59
CA ARG A 72 14.92 -0.38 -8.24
C ARG A 72 16.43 -0.13 -8.18
N ARG A 73 16.87 1.09 -8.48
CA ARG A 73 18.28 1.47 -8.42
C ARG A 73 18.85 1.41 -7.00
N GLU A 74 18.10 1.86 -5.99
CA GLU A 74 18.50 1.76 -4.58
C GLU A 74 18.65 0.29 -4.12
N ARG A 75 17.73 -0.58 -4.57
CA ARG A 75 17.85 -2.02 -4.29
C ARG A 75 19.10 -2.60 -4.96
N ALA A 76 19.34 -2.25 -6.23
CA ALA A 76 20.51 -2.71 -6.97
C ALA A 76 21.83 -2.29 -6.31
N ALA A 77 21.90 -1.08 -5.76
CA ALA A 77 23.08 -0.59 -5.04
C ALA A 77 23.40 -1.38 -3.75
N SER A 78 22.43 -2.15 -3.24
CA SER A 78 22.61 -2.99 -2.06
C SER A 78 23.00 -4.44 -2.39
N THR A 79 22.98 -4.83 -3.67
CA THR A 79 23.32 -6.18 -4.14
C THR A 79 24.77 -6.52 -3.82
N ARG A 80 24.99 -7.73 -3.33
CA ARG A 80 26.30 -8.23 -2.91
C ARG A 80 26.84 -9.27 -3.89
N PRO A 81 28.17 -9.44 -3.95
CA PRO A 81 28.79 -10.42 -4.86
C PRO A 81 28.36 -11.88 -4.65
N TRP A 82 27.81 -12.20 -3.48
CA TRP A 82 27.31 -13.55 -3.15
C TRP A 82 25.80 -13.69 -3.30
N ASP A 83 25.09 -12.65 -3.74
CA ASP A 83 23.65 -12.73 -3.97
C ASP A 83 23.38 -13.48 -5.29
N ASP A 84 22.32 -14.28 -5.34
CA ASP A 84 22.00 -15.13 -6.50
C ASP A 84 21.71 -14.29 -7.77
N ASP A 85 21.14 -13.10 -7.60
CA ASP A 85 20.73 -12.18 -8.65
C ASP A 85 21.83 -11.21 -9.11
N TYR A 86 23.06 -11.34 -8.59
CA TYR A 86 24.17 -10.42 -8.89
C TYR A 86 24.37 -10.17 -10.40
N GLU A 87 24.36 -11.22 -11.23
CA GLU A 87 24.60 -11.09 -12.68
C GLU A 87 23.47 -10.32 -13.38
N GLU A 88 22.22 -10.54 -12.96
CA GLU A 88 21.04 -9.89 -13.52
C GLU A 88 21.04 -8.39 -13.15
N VAL A 89 21.29 -8.08 -11.88
CA VAL A 89 21.36 -6.70 -11.39
C VAL A 89 22.55 -5.96 -11.98
N ARG A 90 23.70 -6.64 -12.12
CA ARG A 90 24.90 -6.09 -12.76
C ARG A 90 24.66 -5.74 -14.23
N ALA A 91 23.90 -6.57 -14.95
CA ALA A 91 23.55 -6.31 -16.34
C ALA A 91 22.59 -5.12 -16.47
N GLU A 92 21.64 -4.95 -15.53
CA GLU A 92 20.69 -3.84 -15.54
C GLU A 92 21.32 -2.50 -15.08
N PHE A 93 22.22 -2.53 -14.09
CA PHE A 93 22.83 -1.34 -13.50
C PHE A 93 24.37 -1.43 -13.44
N PRO A 94 25.07 -1.49 -14.60
CA PRO A 94 26.51 -1.74 -14.64
C PRO A 94 27.36 -0.65 -13.98
N ASP A 95 26.80 0.56 -13.83
CA ASP A 95 27.45 1.70 -13.22
C ASP A 95 27.49 1.65 -11.68
N LEU A 96 26.72 0.75 -11.06
CA LEU A 96 26.68 0.58 -9.60
C LEU A 96 27.73 -0.40 -9.07
N PHE A 97 28.44 -1.09 -9.95
CA PHE A 97 29.39 -2.15 -9.58
C PHE A 97 30.77 -1.84 -10.13
N ASP A 98 31.79 -2.19 -9.34
CA ASP A 98 33.17 -1.97 -9.73
C ASP A 98 33.93 -3.28 -10.01
N ALA A 99 35.21 -3.14 -10.35
CA ALA A 99 36.08 -4.27 -10.67
C ALA A 99 36.40 -5.15 -9.44
N GLU A 100 36.26 -4.62 -8.22
CA GLU A 100 36.44 -5.41 -7.00
C GLU A 100 35.19 -6.27 -6.75
N ASP A 101 33.99 -5.76 -6.99
CA ASP A 101 32.76 -6.56 -6.93
C ASP A 101 32.83 -7.77 -7.88
N ASP A 102 33.31 -7.57 -9.12
CA ASP A 102 33.55 -8.65 -10.10
C ASP A 102 34.55 -9.70 -9.60
N ARG A 103 35.59 -9.24 -8.91
CA ARG A 103 36.61 -10.10 -8.35
C ARG A 103 36.04 -10.94 -7.21
N GLN A 104 35.27 -10.32 -6.32
CA GLN A 104 34.60 -11.01 -5.22
C GLN A 104 33.54 -11.99 -5.73
N ARG A 105 32.80 -11.65 -6.79
CA ARG A 105 31.83 -12.55 -7.44
C ARG A 105 32.52 -13.80 -7.95
N ARG A 106 33.62 -13.66 -8.67
CA ARG A 106 34.42 -14.80 -9.16
C ARG A 106 34.94 -15.68 -8.01
N MET A 107 35.46 -15.07 -6.95
CA MET A 107 35.89 -15.82 -5.76
C MET A 107 34.73 -16.58 -5.11
N HIS A 108 33.54 -15.98 -5.04
CA HIS A 108 32.35 -16.64 -4.49
C HIS A 108 31.93 -17.85 -5.33
N LEU A 109 31.91 -17.71 -6.67
CA LEU A 109 31.63 -18.83 -7.58
C LEU A 109 32.67 -19.96 -7.45
N ASP A 110 33.96 -19.61 -7.37
CA ASP A 110 35.02 -20.59 -7.12
C ASP A 110 34.81 -21.33 -5.78
N MET A 111 34.39 -20.61 -4.72
CA MET A 111 34.08 -21.21 -3.43
C MET A 111 32.86 -22.15 -3.47
N LEU A 112 31.83 -21.82 -4.25
CA LEU A 112 30.67 -22.71 -4.48
C LEU A 112 31.08 -24.01 -5.19
N GLU A 113 32.10 -23.94 -6.05
CA GLU A 113 32.72 -25.11 -6.69
C GLU A 113 33.76 -25.83 -5.81
N GLY A 114 33.96 -25.38 -4.57
CA GLY A 114 34.89 -25.99 -3.61
C GLY A 114 36.35 -25.53 -3.75
N ARG A 115 36.62 -24.53 -4.59
CA ARG A 115 37.94 -23.91 -4.78
C ARG A 115 38.10 -22.74 -3.80
N TYR A 116 38.61 -23.04 -2.61
CA TYR A 116 38.80 -22.03 -1.57
C TYR A 116 40.16 -21.32 -1.67
N PRO A 117 40.21 -20.00 -1.42
CA PRO A 117 41.48 -19.28 -1.31
C PRO A 117 42.28 -19.75 -0.08
N GLU A 118 43.61 -19.58 -0.13
CA GLU A 118 44.48 -19.94 0.98
C GLU A 118 44.09 -19.18 2.26
N PRO A 119 43.91 -19.88 3.41
CA PRO A 119 43.52 -19.23 4.65
C PRO A 119 44.64 -18.30 5.14
N LYS A 120 44.29 -17.04 5.47
CA LYS A 120 45.24 -16.04 5.99
C LYS A 120 45.85 -16.39 7.35
N ARG A 121 45.27 -17.34 8.08
CA ARG A 121 45.83 -17.88 9.32
C ARG A 121 46.09 -19.37 9.12
N PRO A 122 47.24 -19.90 9.54
CA PRO A 122 47.46 -21.34 9.50
C PRO A 122 46.37 -22.02 10.32
N GLN A 123 45.76 -23.09 9.77
CA GLN A 123 44.84 -23.92 10.54
C GLN A 123 45.63 -24.47 11.74
N SER A 124 45.28 -24.04 12.94
CA SER A 124 45.84 -24.60 14.17
C SER A 124 45.52 -26.10 14.20
N ARG A 125 46.58 -26.91 14.27
CA ARG A 125 46.52 -28.36 14.41
C ARG A 125 45.86 -28.79 15.71
#